data_AF-A0A537PCB9-F1
#
_entry.id   AF-A0A537PCB9-F1
#
_cell.length_a   1.000
_cell.length_b   1.000
_cell.length_c   1.000
_cell.angle_alpha   90.00
_cell.angle_beta   90.00
_cell.angle_gamma   90.00
#
_symmetry.space_group_name_H-M   'P 1'
#
loop_
_entity.id
_entity.type
_entity.pdbx_description
1 polymer ?
#
loop_
_entity_poly.entity_id
_entity_poly.type
_entity_poly.pdbx_seq_one_letter_code
_entity_poly.pdbx_strand_id
1 'polypeptide(L)'
;MSREAETLTRKLNSAARDIVEAIDGDLQRDLEKRFTAGEGNVYTLYLIEDRARRLPKLIERRYKSERLVRGRVDAYVRLFERLLDTFAETPQGDQLVDASLASESGKLYLLLAQASGRISPQ
;
A
#
# COMPACT_ATOMS: atom_id res chain seq x y z
N MET A 1 13.10 0.20 -15.65
CA MET A 1 12.18 1.10 -14.91
C MET A 1 12.90 2.39 -14.61
N SER A 2 12.19 3.52 -14.46
CA SER A 2 12.84 4.77 -14.05
C SER A 2 13.33 4.66 -12.60
N ARG A 3 14.44 5.34 -12.27
CA ARG A 3 14.98 5.38 -10.90
C ARG A 3 13.97 5.93 -9.88
N GLU A 4 13.06 6.78 -10.34
CA GLU A 4 11.96 7.30 -9.55
C GLU A 4 10.94 6.21 -9.20
N ALA A 5 10.48 5.42 -10.18
CA ALA A 5 9.56 4.31 -9.94
C ALA A 5 10.13 3.28 -8.95
N GLU A 6 11.40 2.91 -9.08
CA GLU A 6 12.07 2.01 -8.13
C GLU A 6 12.12 2.59 -6.70
N THR A 7 12.29 3.90 -6.59
CA THR A 7 12.28 4.59 -5.29
C THR A 7 10.88 4.65 -4.69
N LEU A 8 9.86 4.90 -5.51
CA LEU A 8 8.46 4.90 -5.08
C LEU A 8 8.02 3.50 -4.64
N THR A 9 8.41 2.45 -5.38
CA THR A 9 8.13 1.05 -4.98
C THR A 9 8.73 0.71 -3.63
N ARG A 10 9.98 1.11 -3.34
CA ARG A 10 10.57 0.90 -2.01
C ARG A 10 9.83 1.68 -0.93
N LYS A 11 9.39 2.91 -1.22
CA LYS A 11 8.59 3.70 -0.27
C LYS A 11 7.21 3.09 -0.02
N LEU A 12 6.57 2.52 -1.04
CA LEU A 12 5.30 1.79 -0.90
C LEU A 12 5.45 0.57 0.02
N ASN A 13 6.53 -0.19 -0.16
CA ASN A 13 6.86 -1.32 0.68
C ASN A 13 7.05 -0.90 2.15
N SER A 14 7.79 0.19 2.41
CA SER A 14 7.90 0.78 3.75
C SER A 14 6.56 1.30 4.29
N ALA A 15 5.73 1.92 3.46
CA ALA A 15 4.42 2.41 3.87
C ALA A 15 3.45 1.27 4.25
N ALA A 16 3.53 0.12 3.57
CA ALA A 16 2.78 -1.08 3.95
C ALA A 16 3.19 -1.60 5.34
N ARG A 17 4.50 -1.64 5.63
CA ARG A 17 5.04 -1.95 6.96
C ARG A 17 4.49 -0.98 8.02
N ASP A 18 4.53 0.32 7.74
CA ASP A 18 4.06 1.34 8.66
C ASP A 18 2.55 1.24 8.94
N ILE A 19 1.74 0.78 7.97
CA ILE A 19 0.32 0.51 8.18
C ILE A 19 0.13 -0.65 9.16
N VAL A 20 0.90 -1.73 9.01
CA VAL A 20 0.84 -2.87 9.96
C VAL A 20 1.24 -2.41 11.36
N GLU A 21 2.34 -1.68 11.50
CA GLU A 21 2.78 -1.11 12.79
C GLU A 21 1.69 -0.22 13.41
N ALA A 22 1.06 0.65 12.61
CA ALA A 22 0.01 1.54 13.12
C ALA A 22 -1.26 0.81 13.56
N ILE A 23 -1.57 -0.35 12.97
CA ILE A 23 -2.74 -1.16 13.33
C ILE A 23 -2.43 -2.05 14.53
N ASP A 24 -1.30 -2.74 14.50
CA ASP A 24 -0.98 -3.79 15.46
C ASP A 24 -0.21 -3.27 16.68
N GLY A 25 0.41 -2.08 16.56
CA GLY A 25 1.27 -1.48 17.59
C GLY A 25 2.65 -2.14 17.70
N ASP A 26 2.90 -3.21 16.95
CA ASP A 26 4.15 -3.94 16.87
C ASP A 26 4.30 -4.59 15.49
N LEU A 27 5.50 -5.07 15.18
CA LEU A 27 5.83 -5.75 13.93
C LEU A 27 6.30 -7.17 14.23
N GLN A 28 5.68 -8.13 13.54
CA GLN A 28 6.06 -9.54 13.68
C GLN A 28 7.53 -9.75 13.29
N ARG A 29 8.29 -10.39 14.18
CA ARG A 29 9.74 -10.61 14.00
C ARG A 29 10.09 -11.27 12.67
N ASP A 30 9.29 -12.25 12.24
CA ASP A 30 9.54 -12.96 10.98
C ASP A 30 9.30 -12.09 9.75
N LEU A 31 8.27 -11.23 9.78
CA LEU A 31 8.02 -10.24 8.72
C LEU A 31 9.15 -9.20 8.67
N GLU A 32 9.58 -8.68 9.82
CA GLU A 32 10.68 -7.71 9.90
C GLU A 32 12.00 -8.30 9.40
N LYS A 33 12.30 -9.56 9.78
CA LYS A 33 13.50 -10.26 9.32
C LYS A 33 13.51 -10.41 7.80
N ARG A 34 12.38 -10.76 7.19
CA ARG A 34 12.26 -10.90 5.72
C ARG A 34 12.36 -9.55 5.03
N PHE A 35 11.66 -8.54 5.54
CA PHE A 35 11.69 -7.18 5.00
C PHE A 35 13.11 -6.60 5.01
N THR A 36 13.82 -6.71 6.13
CA THR A 36 15.22 -6.24 6.26
C THR A 36 16.20 -7.07 5.43
N ALA A 37 15.89 -8.33 5.12
CA ALA A 37 16.66 -9.18 4.20
C ALA A 37 16.40 -8.87 2.71
N GLY A 38 15.54 -7.91 2.39
CA GLY A 38 15.28 -7.45 1.02
C GLY A 38 13.94 -7.88 0.43
N GLU A 39 13.13 -8.64 1.16
CA GLU A 39 11.79 -9.02 0.72
C GLU A 39 10.79 -7.88 0.95
N GLY A 40 10.90 -6.84 0.13
CA GLY A 40 10.20 -5.56 0.37
C GLY A 40 8.67 -5.68 0.37
N ASN A 41 8.08 -6.57 -0.43
CA ASN A 41 6.64 -6.71 -0.56
C ASN A 41 5.99 -7.58 0.54
N VAL A 42 6.77 -8.10 1.50
CA VAL A 42 6.29 -9.05 2.52
C VAL A 42 5.11 -8.49 3.33
N TYR A 43 5.12 -7.18 3.63
CA TYR A 43 4.03 -6.53 4.36
C TYR A 43 2.78 -6.29 3.50
N THR A 44 2.97 -6.01 2.21
CA THR A 44 1.86 -5.94 1.25
C THR A 44 1.16 -7.28 1.15
N LEU A 45 1.92 -8.37 0.95
CA LEU A 45 1.41 -9.74 0.90
C LEU A 45 0.71 -10.12 2.21
N TYR A 46 1.30 -9.79 3.36
CA TYR A 46 0.68 -10.03 4.65
C TYR A 46 -0.71 -9.35 4.78
N LEU A 47 -0.83 -8.10 4.35
CA LEU A 47 -2.09 -7.36 4.42
C LEU A 47 -3.18 -7.96 3.50
N ILE A 48 -2.83 -8.40 2.30
CA ILE A 48 -3.79 -8.85 1.29
C ILE A 48 -4.09 -10.35 1.37
N GLU A 49 -3.14 -11.19 1.78
CA GLU A 49 -3.34 -12.63 1.87
C GLU A 49 -3.95 -13.04 3.22
N ASP A 50 -3.39 -12.53 4.33
CA ASP A 50 -3.88 -12.87 5.68
C ASP A 50 -5.07 -12.01 6.11
N ARG A 51 -5.15 -10.77 5.62
CA ARG A 51 -6.09 -9.77 6.18
C ARG A 51 -7.12 -9.21 5.21
N ALA A 52 -7.13 -9.53 3.91
CA ALA A 52 -8.03 -8.88 2.94
C ALA A 52 -9.51 -8.84 3.33
N ARG A 53 -10.04 -9.89 3.97
CA ARG A 53 -11.47 -9.92 4.39
C ARG A 53 -11.79 -8.96 5.53
N ARG A 54 -10.87 -8.77 6.47
CA ARG A 54 -11.08 -7.99 7.70
C ARG A 54 -10.50 -6.58 7.63
N LEU A 55 -9.49 -6.39 6.81
CA LEU A 55 -8.73 -5.14 6.68
C LEU A 55 -9.62 -3.95 6.29
N PRO A 56 -10.58 -4.03 5.34
CA PRO A 56 -11.36 -2.86 4.93
C PRO A 56 -12.15 -2.26 6.09
N LYS A 57 -12.92 -3.08 6.82
CA LYS A 57 -13.71 -2.64 7.98
C LYS A 57 -12.84 -2.13 9.13
N LEU A 58 -11.68 -2.76 9.34
CA LEU A 58 -10.72 -2.34 10.35
C LEU A 58 -10.14 -0.96 10.03
N ILE A 59 -9.67 -0.78 8.78
CA ILE A 59 -9.15 0.50 8.30
C ILE A 59 -10.25 1.55 8.35
N GLU A 60 -11.46 1.28 7.85
CA GLU A 60 -12.54 2.26 7.83
C GLU A 60 -12.85 2.81 9.23
N ARG A 61 -12.93 1.92 10.24
CA ARG A 61 -13.16 2.31 11.63
C ARG A 61 -12.00 3.16 12.16
N ARG A 62 -10.77 2.65 12.04
CA ARG A 62 -9.58 3.29 12.66
C ARG A 62 -9.15 4.55 11.91
N TYR A 63 -9.37 4.65 10.61
CA TYR A 63 -9.07 5.83 9.80
C TYR A 63 -9.86 7.06 10.28
N LYS A 64 -11.13 6.84 10.66
CA LYS A 64 -12.01 7.89 11.20
C LYS A 64 -11.57 8.35 12.59
N SER A 65 -11.15 7.44 13.47
CA SER A 65 -10.86 7.75 14.88
C SER A 65 -9.38 7.98 15.21
N GLU A 66 -8.44 7.45 14.44
CA GLU A 66 -7.01 7.38 14.78
C GLU A 66 -6.15 8.12 13.74
N ARG A 67 -5.61 9.28 14.15
CA ARG A 67 -4.79 10.14 13.27
C ARG A 67 -3.56 9.43 12.71
N LEU A 68 -2.95 8.53 13.48
CA LEU A 68 -1.78 7.76 13.04
C LEU A 68 -2.14 6.85 11.86
N VAL A 69 -3.19 6.04 12.00
CA VAL A 69 -3.68 5.14 10.93
C VAL A 69 -4.05 5.97 9.70
N ARG A 70 -4.79 7.07 9.88
CA ARG A 70 -5.14 7.99 8.80
C ARG A 70 -3.90 8.46 8.02
N GLY A 71 -2.88 8.93 8.74
CA GLY A 71 -1.64 9.41 8.13
C GLY A 71 -0.89 8.34 7.33
N ARG A 72 -0.83 7.10 7.83
CA ARG A 72 -0.16 5.99 7.13
C ARG A 72 -0.91 5.53 5.89
N VAL A 73 -2.24 5.40 5.99
CA VAL A 73 -3.12 5.09 4.84
C VAL A 73 -2.98 6.16 3.76
N ASP A 74 -3.07 7.44 4.14
CA ASP A 74 -2.93 8.56 3.21
C ASP A 74 -1.56 8.60 2.53
N ALA A 75 -0.49 8.27 3.27
CA ALA A 75 0.85 8.21 2.72
C ALA A 75 0.98 7.11 1.66
N TYR A 76 0.44 5.92 1.92
CA TYR A 76 0.44 4.82 0.94
C TYR A 76 -0.32 5.20 -0.33
N VAL A 77 -1.54 5.73 -0.19
CA VAL A 77 -2.39 6.17 -1.30
C VAL A 77 -1.65 7.17 -2.19
N ARG A 78 -1.09 8.25 -1.60
CA ARG A 78 -0.34 9.27 -2.36
C ARG A 78 0.92 8.73 -3.04
N LEU A 79 1.63 7.82 -2.40
CA LEU A 79 2.82 7.19 -3.00
C LEU A 79 2.44 6.35 -4.21
N PHE A 80 1.28 5.69 -4.15
CA PHE A 80 0.79 4.86 -5.24
C PHE A 80 0.28 5.73 -6.40
N GLU A 81 -0.47 6.79 -6.13
CA GLU A 81 -0.91 7.77 -7.13
C GLU A 81 0.29 8.36 -7.88
N ARG A 82 1.33 8.80 -7.15
CA ARG A 82 2.56 9.31 -7.77
C ARG A 82 3.29 8.26 -8.62
N LEU A 83 3.22 6.98 -8.24
CA LEU A 83 3.78 5.90 -9.04
C LEU A 83 3.02 5.74 -10.36
N LEU A 84 1.68 5.81 -10.32
CA LEU A 84 0.85 5.79 -11.52
C LEU A 84 1.17 6.98 -12.43
N ASP A 85 1.28 8.19 -11.87
CA ASP A 85 1.67 9.38 -12.63
C ASP A 85 3.03 9.19 -13.31
N THR A 86 4.02 8.66 -12.57
CA THR A 86 5.37 8.37 -13.10
C THR A 86 5.32 7.36 -14.25
N PHE A 87 4.43 6.38 -14.22
CA PHE A 87 4.26 5.41 -15.30
C PHE A 87 3.52 6.00 -16.50
N ALA A 88 2.47 6.79 -16.25
CA ALA A 88 1.68 7.45 -17.30
C ALA A 88 2.54 8.36 -18.20
N GLU A 89 3.61 8.96 -17.65
CA GLU A 89 4.57 9.79 -18.41
C GLU A 89 5.48 8.99 -19.37
N THR A 90 5.45 7.66 -19.34
CA THR A 90 6.31 6.82 -20.19
C THR A 90 5.63 6.42 -21.51
N PRO A 91 6.39 6.07 -22.56
CA PRO A 91 5.82 5.61 -23.84
C PRO A 91 4.92 4.36 -23.74
N GLN A 92 5.04 3.58 -22.66
CA GLN A 92 4.26 2.37 -22.39
C GLN A 92 3.28 2.58 -21.22
N GLY A 93 2.88 3.84 -20.98
CA GLY A 93 2.22 4.27 -19.75
C GLY A 93 0.97 3.48 -19.39
N ASP A 94 0.03 3.33 -20.32
CA ASP A 94 -1.23 2.60 -20.09
C ASP A 94 -0.97 1.18 -19.60
N GLN A 95 -0.04 0.45 -20.25
CA GLN A 95 0.28 -0.93 -19.89
C GLN A 95 0.94 -1.03 -18.51
N LEU A 96 1.79 -0.07 -18.15
CA LEU A 96 2.45 -0.03 -16.84
C LEU A 96 1.48 0.36 -15.71
N VAL A 97 0.57 1.30 -15.98
CA VAL A 97 -0.51 1.68 -15.06
C VAL A 97 -1.42 0.49 -14.80
N ASP A 98 -1.89 -0.19 -15.85
CA ASP A 98 -2.74 -1.38 -15.73
C ASP A 98 -2.06 -2.50 -14.95
N ALA A 99 -0.80 -2.80 -15.29
CA ALA A 99 -0.01 -3.81 -14.58
C ALA A 99 0.18 -3.44 -13.09
N SER A 100 0.35 -2.15 -12.79
CA SER A 100 0.50 -1.67 -11.42
C SER A 100 -0.80 -1.79 -10.62
N LEU A 101 -1.94 -1.42 -11.21
CA LEU A 101 -3.26 -1.57 -10.60
C LEU A 101 -3.62 -3.04 -10.36
N ALA A 102 -3.22 -3.95 -11.26
CA ALA A 102 -3.42 -5.40 -11.11
C ALA A 102 -2.48 -6.06 -10.07
N SER A 103 -1.40 -5.37 -9.67
CA SER A 103 -0.43 -5.89 -8.71
C SER A 103 -0.99 -5.98 -7.28
N GLU A 104 -0.32 -6.73 -6.42
CA GLU A 104 -0.64 -6.80 -4.99
C GLU A 104 -0.63 -5.43 -4.28
N SER A 105 0.27 -4.53 -4.70
CA SER A 105 0.28 -3.15 -4.20
C SER A 105 -0.93 -2.36 -4.70
N GLY A 106 -1.38 -2.61 -5.93
CA GLY A 106 -2.60 -2.04 -6.50
C GLY A 106 -3.86 -2.51 -5.77
N LYS A 107 -3.96 -3.79 -5.44
CA LYS A 107 -5.05 -4.33 -4.61
C LYS A 107 -5.09 -3.69 -3.23
N LEU A 108 -3.94 -3.52 -2.58
CA LEU A 108 -3.85 -2.83 -1.30
C LEU A 108 -4.27 -1.34 -1.45
N TYR A 109 -3.81 -0.65 -2.50
CA TYR A 109 -4.23 0.71 -2.81
C TYR A 109 -5.75 0.84 -2.91
N LEU A 110 -6.41 0.00 -3.72
CA LEU A 110 -7.86 0.02 -3.90
C LEU A 110 -8.61 -0.19 -2.58
N LEU A 111 -8.15 -1.16 -1.78
CA LEU A 111 -8.73 -1.45 -0.46
C LEU A 111 -8.64 -0.23 0.46
N LEU A 112 -7.46 0.39 0.54
CA LEU A 112 -7.21 1.55 1.40
C LEU A 112 -7.96 2.79 0.93
N ALA A 113 -8.03 3.02 -0.38
CA ALA A 113 -8.77 4.13 -0.97
C ALA A 113 -10.29 3.99 -0.72
N GLN A 114 -10.82 2.78 -0.83
CA GLN A 114 -12.22 2.49 -0.47
C GLN A 114 -12.47 2.68 1.03
N ALA A 115 -11.62 2.11 1.89
CA ALA A 115 -11.78 2.19 3.33
C ALA A 115 -11.60 3.62 3.89
N SER A 116 -10.87 4.49 3.18
CA SER A 116 -10.74 5.91 3.51
C SER A 116 -11.88 6.78 2.95
N GLY A 117 -12.80 6.21 2.18
CA GLY A 117 -13.92 6.93 1.56
C GLY A 117 -13.54 7.77 0.33
N ARG A 118 -12.33 7.58 -0.22
CA ARG A 118 -11.87 8.26 -1.44
C ARG A 118 -12.47 7.64 -2.70
N ILE A 119 -12.73 6.35 -2.68
CA ILE A 119 -13.37 5.60 -3.75
C ILE A 119 -14.66 5.00 -3.20
N SER A 120 -15.76 5.21 -3.89
CA SER A 120 -17.02 4.54 -3.57
C SER A 120 -16.96 3.08 -4.07
N PRO A 121 -17.44 2.09 -3.29
CA PRO A 121 -17.65 0.75 -3.83
C PRO A 121 -18.58 0.85 -5.04
N GLN A 122 -18.17 0.26 -6.17
CA GLN A 122 -19.08 0.01 -7.30
C GLN A 122 -19.97 -1.19 -6.99
#